data_AF-A0A2G9U474-F1
#
_entry.id   AF-A0A2G9U474-F1
#
_cell.length_a   1.000
_cell.length_b   1.000
_cell.length_c   1.000
_cell.angle_alpha   90.00
_cell.angle_beta   90.00
_cell.angle_gamma   90.00
#
_symmetry.space_group_name_H-M   'P 1'
#
loop_
_entity.id
_entity.type
_entity.pdbx_description
1 polymer ?
#
loop_
_entity_poly.entity_id
_entity_poly.type
_entity_poly.pdbx_seq_one_letter_code
_entity_poly.pdbx_strand_id
1 'polypeptide(L)'
;MCDYSIYKWIKYYYFPLMFQGLILVIITYLQHQNEEIEVYEPDEWSFVRGQTQTIDRVYGFGLDTIMHHITDGHVAHHFFFTKIPHYHLIEATQAIKKVLEPLKDTPYGYKSETNYDFFFRYLWSNIKLDYLIHKSKGVLQYRIGVEGPSTSKKTL
;
A
#
# COMPACT_ATOMS: atom_id res chain seq x y z
N MET A 1 -22.69 4.24 -37.86
CA MET A 1 -21.65 3.82 -36.88
C MET A 1 -21.42 4.83 -35.74
N CYS A 2 -22.08 5.99 -35.72
CA CYS A 2 -22.16 6.83 -34.51
C CYS A 2 -23.61 7.29 -34.31
N ASP A 3 -24.36 6.61 -33.45
CA ASP A 3 -25.49 7.26 -32.80
C ASP A 3 -24.96 7.94 -31.53
N TYR A 4 -25.14 9.26 -31.41
CA TYR A 4 -24.76 10.05 -30.23
C TYR A 4 -25.70 9.77 -29.04
N SER A 5 -26.02 8.50 -28.80
CA SER A 5 -26.90 8.06 -27.73
C SER A 5 -26.19 8.26 -26.40
N ILE A 6 -26.66 9.25 -25.63
CA ILE A 6 -26.20 9.51 -24.27
C ILE A 6 -26.34 8.24 -23.42
N TYR A 7 -27.41 7.47 -23.59
CA TYR A 7 -27.60 6.20 -22.88
C TYR A 7 -26.47 5.19 -23.16
N LYS A 8 -26.10 4.99 -24.44
CA LYS A 8 -24.99 4.09 -24.80
C LYS A 8 -23.66 4.61 -24.26
N TRP A 9 -23.43 5.92 -24.33
CA TRP A 9 -22.23 6.53 -23.75
C TRP A 9 -22.15 6.31 -22.23
N ILE A 10 -23.24 6.54 -21.49
CA ILE A 10 -23.29 6.31 -20.05
C ILE A 10 -23.03 4.83 -19.73
N LYS A 11 -23.71 3.93 -20.43
CA LYS A 11 -23.65 2.48 -20.18
C LYS A 11 -22.28 1.88 -20.48
N TYR A 12 -21.66 2.25 -21.60
CA TYR A 12 -20.43 1.59 -22.07
C TYR A 12 -19.14 2.36 -21.74
N TYR A 13 -19.22 3.66 -21.41
CA TYR A 13 -18.05 4.46 -21.07
C TYR A 13 -18.11 5.00 -19.64
N TYR A 14 -19.13 5.79 -19.30
CA TYR A 14 -19.16 6.47 -18.00
C TYR A 14 -19.16 5.49 -16.82
N PHE A 15 -20.10 4.53 -16.82
CA PHE A 15 -20.24 3.60 -15.69
C PHE A 15 -19.03 2.67 -15.54
N PRO A 16 -18.49 2.04 -16.60
CA PRO A 16 -17.28 1.22 -16.49
C PRO A 16 -16.05 2.02 -16.04
N LEU A 17 -15.85 3.23 -16.56
CA LEU A 17 -14.72 4.08 -16.17
C LEU A 17 -14.82 4.55 -14.71
N MET A 18 -16.02 4.95 -14.26
CA MET A 18 -16.25 5.32 -12.86
C MET A 18 -16.05 4.15 -11.91
N PHE A 19 -16.53 2.96 -12.28
CA PHE A 19 -16.33 1.75 -11.48
C PHE A 19 -14.85 1.39 -11.40
N GLN A 20 -14.14 1.35 -12.55
CA GLN A 20 -12.70 1.10 -12.59
C GLN A 20 -11.92 2.12 -11.75
N GLY A 21 -12.27 3.41 -11.87
CA GLY A 21 -11.64 4.49 -11.10
C GLY A 21 -11.87 4.33 -9.60
N LEU A 22 -13.09 4.02 -9.18
CA LEU A 22 -13.42 3.77 -7.78
C LEU A 22 -12.61 2.59 -7.21
N ILE A 23 -12.56 1.47 -7.93
CA ILE A 23 -11.79 0.29 -7.51
C ILE A 23 -10.29 0.63 -7.40
N LEU A 24 -9.73 1.37 -8.36
CA LEU A 24 -8.34 1.78 -8.34
C LEU A 24 -8.02 2.67 -7.13
N VAL A 25 -8.89 3.65 -6.82
CA VAL A 25 -8.74 4.50 -5.63
C VAL A 25 -8.74 3.66 -4.36
N ILE A 26 -9.69 2.73 -4.22
CA ILE A 26 -9.80 1.89 -3.02
C ILE A 26 -8.54 1.03 -2.84
N ILE A 27 -8.11 0.34 -3.90
CA ILE A 27 -6.95 -0.56 -3.87
C ILE A 27 -5.68 0.23 -3.50
N THR A 28 -5.38 1.29 -4.26
CA THR A 28 -4.17 2.09 -4.05
C THR A 28 -4.19 2.78 -2.69
N TYR A 29 -5.34 3.28 -2.23
CA TYR A 29 -5.45 3.88 -0.90
C TYR A 29 -5.08 2.88 0.18
N LEU A 30 -5.71 1.70 0.21
CA LEU A 30 -5.46 0.70 1.23
C LEU A 30 -4.02 0.18 1.22
N GLN A 31 -3.42 0.08 0.03
CA GLN A 31 -2.04 -0.37 -0.13
C GLN A 31 -0.99 0.65 0.34
N HIS A 32 -1.35 1.93 0.36
CA HIS A 32 -0.45 3.04 0.70
C HIS A 32 -0.84 3.76 1.99
N GLN A 33 -1.85 3.27 2.72
CA GLN A 33 -2.35 3.89 3.94
C GLN A 33 -2.65 2.82 5.01
N ASN A 34 -2.09 3.05 6.21
CA ASN A 34 -2.34 2.28 7.42
C ASN A 34 -1.93 3.13 8.63
N GLU A 35 -2.27 2.71 9.82
CA GLU A 35 -1.84 3.34 11.07
C GLU A 35 -0.34 3.11 11.34
N GLU A 36 0.24 2.05 10.76
CA GLU A 36 1.63 1.62 11.02
C GLU A 36 2.65 2.10 9.97
N ILE A 37 2.23 2.82 8.94
CA ILE A 37 3.16 3.32 7.91
C ILE A 37 3.87 4.61 8.35
N GLU A 38 5.12 4.75 7.95
CA GLU A 38 5.92 5.95 8.23
C GLU A 38 5.93 6.91 7.03
N VAL A 39 5.87 8.21 7.30
CA VAL A 39 6.09 9.28 6.32
C VAL A 39 7.45 9.91 6.60
N TYR A 40 8.32 9.96 5.61
CA TYR A 40 9.69 10.44 5.77
C TYR A 40 9.85 11.87 5.27
N GLU A 41 10.66 12.65 5.97
CA GLU A 41 11.19 13.92 5.45
C GLU A 41 12.11 13.68 4.25
N PRO A 42 12.33 14.68 3.38
CA PRO A 42 13.15 14.52 2.18
C PRO A 42 14.58 13.99 2.43
N ASP A 43 15.18 14.30 3.57
CA ASP A 43 16.53 13.88 3.96
C ASP A 43 16.58 12.47 4.56
N GLU A 44 15.47 11.98 5.12
CA GLU A 44 15.37 10.61 5.65
C GLU A 44 14.86 9.59 4.63
N TRP A 45 14.15 10.08 3.60
CA TRP A 45 13.55 9.23 2.58
C TRP A 45 14.61 8.55 1.72
N SER A 46 14.37 7.26 1.44
CA SER A 46 15.09 6.55 0.38
C SER A 46 14.12 5.60 -0.33
N PHE A 47 14.45 5.22 -1.56
CA PHE A 47 13.61 4.33 -2.36
C PHE A 47 13.20 3.06 -1.60
N VAL A 48 14.18 2.36 -1.00
CA VAL A 48 13.94 1.10 -0.27
C VAL A 48 13.07 1.35 0.97
N ARG A 49 13.36 2.39 1.76
CA ARG A 49 12.53 2.77 2.92
C ARG A 49 11.09 3.05 2.51
N GLY A 50 10.90 3.83 1.44
CA GLY A 50 9.57 4.12 0.91
C GLY A 50 8.79 2.85 0.54
N GLN A 51 9.43 1.89 -0.14
CA GLN A 51 8.72 0.68 -0.56
C GLN A 51 8.36 -0.25 0.61
N THR A 52 9.13 -0.23 1.71
CA THR A 52 8.74 -0.95 2.93
C THR A 52 7.49 -0.39 3.61
N GLN A 53 7.00 0.79 3.21
CA GLN A 53 5.75 1.39 3.71
C GLN A 53 4.52 1.07 2.84
N THR A 54 4.67 0.22 1.83
CA THR A 54 3.54 -0.35 1.09
C THR A 54 3.05 -1.64 1.74
N ILE A 55 1.78 -1.99 1.51
CA ILE A 55 1.12 -3.11 2.19
C ILE A 55 0.39 -3.99 1.19
N ASP A 56 0.63 -5.30 1.26
CA ASP A 56 -0.13 -6.29 0.52
C ASP A 56 -1.49 -6.54 1.20
N ARG A 57 -2.56 -6.35 0.45
CA ARG A 57 -3.96 -6.47 0.88
C ARG A 57 -4.56 -7.73 0.28
N VAL A 58 -4.68 -8.81 1.06
CA VAL A 58 -5.25 -10.07 0.57
C VAL A 58 -6.77 -9.99 0.61
N TYR A 59 -7.43 -9.91 -0.54
CA TYR A 59 -8.89 -9.79 -0.63
C TYR A 59 -9.60 -11.14 -0.66
N GLY A 60 -8.91 -12.21 -1.09
CA GLY A 60 -9.44 -13.56 -1.14
C GLY A 60 -10.56 -13.77 -2.16
N PHE A 61 -11.24 -14.91 -2.04
CA PHE A 61 -12.35 -15.31 -2.93
C PHE A 61 -12.04 -15.28 -4.43
N GLY A 62 -10.76 -15.45 -4.80
CA GLY A 62 -10.28 -15.37 -6.18
C GLY A 62 -10.12 -13.95 -6.73
N LEU A 63 -10.46 -12.91 -5.94
CA LEU A 63 -10.31 -11.51 -6.35
C LEU A 63 -8.85 -11.14 -6.62
N ASP A 64 -7.93 -11.63 -5.78
CA ASP A 64 -6.50 -11.35 -5.96
C ASP A 64 -6.00 -11.83 -7.33
N THR A 65 -6.38 -13.03 -7.75
CA THR A 65 -6.04 -13.57 -9.08
C THR A 65 -6.70 -12.79 -10.21
N ILE A 66 -7.99 -12.43 -10.09
CA ILE A 66 -8.71 -11.62 -11.09
C ILE A 66 -8.05 -10.24 -11.26
N MET A 67 -7.54 -9.69 -10.16
CA MET A 67 -6.80 -8.43 -10.13
C MET A 67 -5.30 -8.60 -10.41
N HIS A 68 -4.89 -9.72 -11.00
CA HIS A 68 -3.50 -10.00 -11.40
C HIS A 68 -2.47 -9.91 -10.26
N HIS A 69 -2.88 -10.26 -9.05
CA HIS A 69 -2.07 -10.20 -7.85
C HIS A 69 -1.52 -8.80 -7.53
N ILE A 70 -2.17 -7.75 -8.02
CA ILE A 70 -1.81 -6.38 -7.62
C ILE A 70 -2.16 -6.14 -6.16
N THR A 71 -3.15 -6.84 -5.61
CA THR A 71 -3.62 -6.68 -4.23
C THR A 71 -2.69 -7.35 -3.22
N ASP A 72 -2.26 -8.58 -3.49
CA ASP A 72 -1.44 -9.44 -2.62
C ASP A 72 0.04 -9.58 -3.06
N GLY A 73 0.46 -8.79 -4.06
CA GLY A 73 1.83 -8.68 -4.54
C GLY A 73 2.28 -7.24 -4.83
N HIS A 74 1.58 -6.26 -4.26
CA HIS A 74 1.86 -4.83 -4.41
C HIS A 74 3.23 -4.41 -3.90
N VAL A 75 3.68 -4.96 -2.78
CA VAL A 75 5.00 -4.65 -2.21
C VAL A 75 6.09 -5.04 -3.22
N ALA A 76 5.98 -6.24 -3.80
CA ALA A 76 6.89 -6.70 -4.85
C ALA A 76 6.81 -5.82 -6.11
N HIS A 77 5.59 -5.40 -6.48
CA HIS A 77 5.39 -4.43 -7.55
C HIS A 77 6.17 -3.15 -7.25
N HIS A 78 6.07 -2.54 -6.07
CA HIS A 78 6.80 -1.31 -5.75
C HIS A 78 8.31 -1.45 -5.78
N PHE A 79 8.85 -2.55 -5.26
CA PHE A 79 10.30 -2.80 -5.32
C PHE A 79 10.80 -2.99 -6.76
N PHE A 80 10.00 -3.61 -7.63
CA PHE A 80 10.47 -4.12 -8.92
C PHE A 80 9.54 -3.84 -10.11
N PHE A 81 8.77 -2.75 -10.08
CA PHE A 81 7.69 -2.45 -11.06
C PHE A 81 8.17 -2.39 -12.53
N THR A 82 9.46 -2.16 -12.76
CA THR A 82 10.07 -2.14 -14.11
C THR A 82 10.74 -3.44 -14.51
N LYS A 83 10.86 -4.41 -13.61
CA LYS A 83 11.70 -5.62 -13.76
C LYS A 83 10.92 -6.92 -13.63
N ILE A 84 9.91 -6.96 -12.77
CA ILE A 84 9.12 -8.16 -12.49
C ILE A 84 7.70 -7.93 -13.00
N PRO A 85 7.24 -8.74 -13.97
CA PRO A 85 5.87 -8.64 -14.47
C PRO A 85 4.87 -9.26 -13.48
N HIS A 86 3.59 -8.90 -13.63
CA HIS A 86 2.55 -9.28 -12.67
C HIS A 86 2.43 -10.80 -12.43
N TYR A 87 2.71 -11.62 -13.45
CA TYR A 87 2.65 -13.09 -13.35
C TYR A 87 3.79 -13.73 -12.55
N HIS A 88 4.81 -12.97 -12.14
CA HIS A 88 5.85 -13.39 -11.18
C HIS A 88 5.76 -12.67 -9.83
N LEU A 89 4.72 -11.85 -9.58
CA LEU A 89 4.63 -11.07 -8.35
C LEU A 89 4.58 -11.94 -7.11
N ILE A 90 3.80 -13.03 -7.12
CA ILE A 90 3.71 -13.91 -5.95
C ILE A 90 5.04 -14.58 -5.64
N GLU A 91 5.78 -15.02 -6.65
CA GLU A 91 7.12 -15.58 -6.46
C GLU A 91 8.08 -14.55 -5.83
N ALA A 92 8.07 -13.32 -6.37
CA ALA A 92 8.86 -12.22 -5.84
C ALA A 92 8.46 -11.85 -4.40
N THR A 93 7.15 -11.80 -4.10
CA THR A 93 6.61 -11.54 -2.76
C THR A 93 7.13 -12.57 -1.75
N GLN A 94 7.14 -13.86 -2.10
CA GLN A 94 7.68 -14.90 -1.21
C GLN A 94 9.18 -14.73 -0.97
N ALA A 95 9.94 -14.30 -1.98
CA ALA A 95 11.37 -14.02 -1.82
C ALA A 95 11.60 -12.79 -0.91
N ILE A 96 10.84 -11.70 -1.12
CA ILE A 96 10.93 -10.48 -0.32
C ILE A 96 10.56 -10.75 1.13
N LYS A 97 9.47 -11.49 1.40
CA LYS A 97 9.08 -11.90 2.75
C LYS A 97 10.25 -12.56 3.50
N LYS A 98 10.96 -13.49 2.85
CA LYS A 98 12.12 -14.16 3.45
C LYS A 98 13.27 -13.21 3.76
N VAL A 99 13.53 -12.24 2.88
CA VAL A 99 14.59 -11.24 3.06
C VAL A 99 14.26 -10.28 4.21
N LEU A 100 12.99 -9.90 4.35
CA LEU A 100 12.53 -8.95 5.37
C LEU A 100 12.13 -9.60 6.70
N GLU A 101 12.07 -10.92 6.79
CA GLU A 101 11.74 -11.66 8.03
C GLU A 101 12.57 -11.23 9.25
N PRO A 102 13.91 -11.03 9.15
CA PRO A 102 14.70 -10.55 10.28
C PRO A 102 14.31 -9.14 10.78
N LEU A 103 13.57 -8.38 9.97
CA LEU A 103 13.15 -7.01 10.24
C LEU A 103 11.66 -6.91 10.63
N LYS A 104 10.95 -8.03 10.80
CA LYS A 104 9.50 -8.05 11.04
C LYS A 104 9.04 -7.21 12.25
N ASP A 105 9.87 -7.10 13.28
CA ASP A 105 9.57 -6.33 14.49
C ASP A 105 10.03 -4.85 14.39
N THR A 106 10.43 -4.43 13.19
CA THR A 106 10.86 -3.05 12.88
C THR A 106 9.89 -2.40 11.89
N PRO A 107 9.91 -1.06 11.74
CA PRO A 107 9.10 -0.36 10.72
C PRO A 107 9.40 -0.78 9.27
N TYR A 108 10.48 -1.52 9.02
CA TYR A 108 10.89 -1.98 7.69
C TYR A 108 10.49 -3.43 7.39
N GLY A 109 9.82 -4.09 8.34
CA GLY A 109 9.27 -5.42 8.13
C GLY A 109 8.28 -5.45 6.96
N TYR A 110 8.14 -6.63 6.36
CA TYR A 110 7.15 -6.85 5.31
C TYR A 110 5.73 -6.70 5.88
N LYS A 111 4.90 -5.87 5.25
CA LYS A 111 3.53 -5.57 5.70
C LYS A 111 2.50 -6.25 4.80
N SER A 112 1.56 -6.96 5.42
CA SER A 112 0.39 -7.51 4.74
C SER A 112 -0.79 -7.66 5.68
N GLU A 113 -1.99 -7.43 5.16
CA GLU A 113 -3.24 -7.55 5.89
C GLU A 113 -4.29 -8.26 5.03
N THR A 114 -5.07 -9.16 5.64
CA THR A 114 -6.21 -9.79 4.98
C THR A 114 -7.43 -8.88 5.10
N ASN A 115 -8.04 -8.53 3.96
CA ASN A 115 -9.15 -7.59 3.87
C ASN A 115 -10.25 -8.12 2.94
N TYR A 116 -10.97 -9.15 3.38
CA TYR A 116 -12.17 -9.66 2.70
C TYR A 116 -13.27 -8.60 2.54
N ASP A 117 -13.27 -7.62 3.43
CA ASP A 117 -14.22 -6.51 3.55
C ASP A 117 -13.63 -5.19 3.04
N PHE A 118 -12.70 -5.23 2.07
CA PHE A 118 -11.89 -4.09 1.63
C PHE A 118 -12.68 -2.79 1.35
N PHE A 119 -13.91 -2.88 0.85
CA PHE A 119 -14.78 -1.70 0.69
C PHE A 119 -15.07 -1.00 2.02
N PHE A 120 -15.49 -1.76 3.04
CA PHE A 120 -15.77 -1.22 4.37
C PHE A 120 -14.47 -0.80 5.06
N ARG A 121 -13.39 -1.56 4.87
CA ARG A 121 -12.06 -1.19 5.35
C ARG A 121 -11.64 0.17 4.81
N TYR A 122 -11.84 0.43 3.51
CA TYR A 122 -11.55 1.73 2.90
C TYR A 122 -12.36 2.85 3.52
N LEU A 123 -13.68 2.70 3.64
CA LEU A 123 -14.55 3.72 4.23
C LEU A 123 -14.15 4.01 5.68
N TRP A 124 -13.87 2.96 6.45
CA TRP A 124 -13.42 3.07 7.84
C TRP A 124 -12.06 3.77 7.93
N SER A 125 -11.06 3.33 7.15
CA SER A 125 -9.73 3.92 7.13
C SER A 125 -9.73 5.37 6.64
N ASN A 126 -10.61 5.73 5.71
CA ASN A 126 -10.77 7.10 5.23
C ASN A 126 -11.20 8.04 6.38
N ILE A 127 -12.19 7.63 7.18
CA ILE A 127 -12.65 8.41 8.34
C ILE A 127 -11.63 8.37 9.49
N LYS A 128 -11.09 7.18 9.80
CA LYS A 128 -10.21 6.98 10.95
C LYS A 128 -8.88 7.71 10.76
N LEU A 129 -8.24 7.58 9.61
CA LEU A 129 -6.95 8.24 9.37
C LEU A 129 -7.12 9.76 9.30
N ASP A 130 -8.20 10.28 8.70
CA ASP A 130 -8.53 11.71 8.72
C ASP A 130 -8.70 12.25 10.15
N TYR A 131 -9.42 11.51 11.00
CA TYR A 131 -9.53 11.86 12.42
C TYR A 131 -8.17 11.83 13.16
N LEU A 132 -7.34 10.82 12.87
CA LEU A 132 -6.03 10.67 13.53
C LEU A 132 -5.01 11.71 13.07
N ILE A 133 -5.12 12.24 11.84
CA ILE A 133 -4.32 13.39 11.36
C ILE A 133 -4.47 14.58 12.32
N HIS A 134 -5.66 14.77 12.89
CA HIS A 134 -5.95 15.92 13.77
C HIS A 134 -5.81 15.65 15.27
N LYS A 135 -5.78 14.38 15.72
CA LYS A 135 -5.76 14.02 17.15
C LYS A 135 -4.50 13.33 17.63
N SER A 136 -3.70 12.76 16.73
CA SER A 136 -2.49 12.05 17.11
C SER A 136 -1.27 12.95 16.89
N LYS A 137 -0.26 12.79 17.76
CA LYS A 137 1.12 13.19 17.44
C LYS A 137 1.74 12.33 16.33
N GLY A 138 0.96 11.61 15.51
CA GLY A 138 1.46 10.68 14.51
C GLY A 138 0.38 9.92 13.73
N VAL A 139 -0.08 10.55 12.64
CA VAL A 139 -0.40 9.93 11.34
C VAL A 139 0.23 10.75 10.19
N LEU A 140 0.81 11.91 10.53
CA LEU A 140 1.85 12.62 9.80
C LEU A 140 3.07 12.80 10.72
N GLN A 141 3.56 11.70 11.33
CA GLN A 141 4.91 11.77 11.89
C GLN A 141 5.85 11.80 10.69
N TYR A 142 6.32 13.00 10.36
CA TYR A 142 7.70 13.14 9.93
C TYR A 142 8.53 12.42 11.00
N ARG A 143 9.05 11.26 10.64
CA ARG A 143 10.02 10.58 11.51
C ARG A 143 11.14 11.61 11.74
N ILE A 144 11.40 11.92 13.01
CA ILE A 144 12.55 12.75 13.37
C ILE A 144 13.58 11.78 13.92
N GLY A 145 14.54 11.40 13.07
CA GLY A 145 15.88 10.96 13.44
C GLY A 145 16.00 10.03 14.63
N VAL A 146 15.41 8.82 14.57
CA VAL A 146 15.70 7.76 15.56
C VAL A 146 17.06 7.09 15.28
N GLU A 147 17.69 7.38 14.15
CA GLU A 147 19.06 6.98 13.82
C GLU A 147 20.08 8.06 14.24
N GLY A 148 19.95 8.60 15.45
CA GLY A 148 21.05 9.29 16.12
C GLY A 148 22.15 8.28 16.49
N PRO A 149 23.44 8.68 16.54
CA PRO A 149 24.52 7.75 16.83
C PRO A 149 24.24 7.06 18.16
N SER A 150 24.24 5.71 18.12
CA SER A 150 24.30 4.84 19.29
C SER A 150 25.15 5.49 20.36
N THR A 151 24.52 5.91 21.45
CA THR A 151 25.21 6.35 22.65
C THR A 151 25.90 5.14 23.25
N SER A 152 27.09 4.86 22.71
CA SER A 152 28.10 4.06 23.37
C SER A 152 28.25 4.63 24.78
N LYS A 153 27.82 3.85 25.77
CA LYS A 153 28.12 4.08 27.18
C LYS A 153 29.64 4.21 27.29
N LYS A 154 30.14 5.44 27.39
CA LYS A 154 31.48 5.68 27.93
C LYS A 154 31.38 5.52 29.44
N THR A 155 31.64 4.30 29.89
CA THR A 155 32.13 4.05 31.23
C THR A 155 33.61 4.41 31.25
N LEU A 156 33.96 5.46 31.97
CA LEU A 156 35.12 5.64 32.87
C LEU A 156 35.26 7.14 33.21
#